data_AF-A0A1V6LR37-F1
#
_entry.id   AF-A0A1V6LR37-F1
#
_cell.length_a   1.000
_cell.length_b   1.000
_cell.length_c   1.000
_cell.angle_alpha   90.00
_cell.angle_beta   90.00
_cell.angle_gamma   90.00
#
_symmetry.space_group_name_H-M   'P 1'
#
loop_
_entity.id
_entity.type
_entity.pdbx_description
1 polymer ?
#
loop_
_entity_poly.entity_id
_entity_poly.type
_entity_poly.pdbx_seq_one_letter_code
_entity_poly.pdbx_strand_id
1 'polypeptide(L)'
;MKHKIFPFIFIFFLNFSIYSQENFEFLGFLTIRDTTLVSYRLNLTLKGKKVSGFSVTNIGGPHETKSYVSGNYYPENNTLKFQEFGIEYTKSDVETYDFCFVHFSGKVSSLEKEDIIQGQFVGRYEDGFACIDGELNVKSIDKIYKKAVKTDKKIQKLKSVPDSVKAKASLTKTIDERRLNMLKANEKTSIFTKSKHIVLRVVDVGKEDGDQISIYLDDAVLLKNKEVTNKSYTLSVNLEKPITTLKIVAQNEGTIAPNTAKLEVEIDNRVIELMSNLKEGEQTSLSFHKIKE
;
A
#
# COMPACT_ATOMS: atom_id res chain seq x y z
N MET A 1 60.34 -45.94 -5.82
CA MET A 1 59.40 -45.06 -6.57
C MET A 1 58.35 -44.54 -5.61
N LYS A 2 58.37 -43.24 -5.27
CA LYS A 2 57.36 -42.60 -4.42
C LYS A 2 56.23 -42.11 -5.33
N HIS A 3 55.08 -42.79 -5.33
CA HIS A 3 53.89 -42.31 -6.03
C HIS A 3 53.29 -41.13 -5.27
N LYS A 4 53.38 -39.94 -5.86
CA LYS A 4 52.65 -38.75 -5.41
C LYS A 4 51.19 -38.90 -5.87
N ILE A 5 50.28 -39.13 -4.92
CA ILE A 5 48.84 -39.08 -5.16
C ILE A 5 48.44 -37.60 -5.19
N PHE A 6 48.03 -37.12 -6.36
CA PHE A 6 47.50 -35.77 -6.56
C PHE A 6 45.99 -35.80 -6.26
N PRO A 7 45.46 -35.04 -5.28
CA PRO A 7 44.03 -35.03 -5.03
C PRO A 7 43.36 -34.21 -6.13
N PHE A 8 42.61 -34.89 -6.99
CA PHE A 8 41.71 -34.27 -7.95
C PHE A 8 40.51 -33.69 -7.17
N ILE A 9 40.58 -32.41 -6.83
CA ILE A 9 39.48 -31.68 -6.22
C ILE A 9 38.41 -31.47 -7.29
N PHE A 10 37.39 -32.34 -7.27
CA PHE A 10 36.18 -32.19 -8.05
C PHE A 10 35.33 -31.07 -7.42
N ILE A 11 35.51 -29.83 -7.90
CA ILE A 11 34.65 -28.70 -7.54
C ILE A 11 33.28 -28.95 -8.19
N PHE A 12 32.38 -29.52 -7.41
CA PHE A 12 30.98 -29.67 -7.76
C PHE A 12 30.34 -28.27 -7.75
N PHE A 13 30.26 -27.63 -8.93
CA PHE A 13 29.48 -26.40 -9.11
C PHE A 13 28.00 -26.70 -8.90
N LEU A 14 27.55 -26.65 -7.63
CA LEU A 14 26.14 -26.53 -7.28
C LEU A 14 25.63 -25.22 -7.88
N ASN A 15 25.01 -25.33 -9.05
CA ASN A 15 24.16 -24.29 -9.60
C ASN A 15 22.95 -24.16 -8.68
N PHE A 16 23.09 -23.38 -7.61
CA PHE A 16 21.93 -22.85 -6.91
C PHE A 16 21.24 -21.90 -7.88
N SER A 17 20.20 -22.40 -8.57
CA SER A 17 19.25 -21.55 -9.25
C SER A 17 18.56 -20.70 -8.20
N ILE A 18 19.09 -19.49 -7.99
CA ILE A 18 18.42 -18.45 -7.22
C ILE A 18 17.17 -18.12 -8.04
N TYR A 19 16.02 -18.64 -7.63
CA TYR A 19 14.74 -18.19 -8.18
C TYR A 19 14.57 -16.73 -7.78
N SER A 20 14.80 -15.84 -8.74
CA SER A 20 14.50 -14.42 -8.59
C SER A 20 13.01 -14.26 -8.31
N GLN A 21 12.68 -13.43 -7.32
CA GLN A 21 11.30 -13.03 -7.05
C GLN A 21 11.04 -11.77 -7.86
N GLU A 22 10.01 -11.80 -8.70
CA GLU A 22 9.68 -10.65 -9.54
C GLU A 22 8.45 -9.94 -8.97
N ASN A 23 8.55 -8.62 -8.83
CA ASN A 23 7.49 -7.77 -8.31
C ASN A 23 6.92 -6.89 -9.43
N PHE A 24 5.60 -6.88 -9.53
CA PHE A 24 4.85 -6.16 -10.54
C PHE A 24 3.82 -5.27 -9.86
N GLU A 25 3.74 -4.01 -10.27
CA GLU A 25 2.75 -3.06 -9.76
C GLU A 25 1.92 -2.51 -10.93
N PHE A 26 0.61 -2.56 -10.77
CA PHE A 26 -0.38 -2.12 -11.74
C PHE A 26 -1.34 -1.11 -11.12
N LEU A 27 -1.84 -0.19 -11.93
CA LEU A 27 -2.79 0.84 -11.54
C LEU A 27 -3.88 0.98 -12.61
N GLY A 28 -5.12 1.09 -12.19
CA GLY A 28 -6.28 1.28 -13.05
C GLY A 28 -7.56 1.26 -12.25
N PHE A 29 -8.57 0.52 -12.74
CA PHE A 29 -9.92 0.58 -12.18
C PHE A 29 -10.63 -0.79 -12.24
N LEU A 30 -11.54 -0.99 -11.30
CA LEU A 30 -12.66 -1.91 -11.43
C LEU A 30 -13.83 -1.14 -12.06
N THR A 31 -14.46 -1.72 -13.07
CA THR A 31 -15.70 -1.23 -13.67
C THR A 31 -16.85 -2.10 -13.17
N ILE A 32 -17.82 -1.49 -12.49
CA ILE A 32 -18.97 -2.14 -11.87
C ILE A 32 -20.24 -1.59 -12.50
N ARG A 33 -21.23 -2.46 -12.78
CA ARG A 33 -22.53 -2.07 -13.39
C ARG A 33 -22.34 -1.19 -14.64
N ASP A 34 -21.35 -1.54 -15.45
CA ASP A 34 -20.96 -0.89 -16.72
C ASP A 34 -20.62 0.61 -16.67
N THR A 35 -20.53 1.22 -15.48
CA THR A 35 -20.38 2.69 -15.36
C THR A 35 -19.60 3.17 -14.14
N THR A 36 -19.67 2.46 -13.01
CA THR A 36 -18.97 2.91 -11.79
C THR A 36 -17.52 2.48 -11.83
N LEU A 37 -16.61 3.45 -11.79
CA LEU A 37 -15.16 3.21 -11.75
C LEU A 37 -14.66 3.30 -10.32
N VAL A 38 -14.09 2.21 -9.82
CA VAL A 38 -13.40 2.17 -8.52
C VAL A 38 -11.91 2.05 -8.80
N SER A 39 -11.11 3.02 -8.32
CA SER A 39 -9.65 2.96 -8.49
C SER A 39 -9.08 1.70 -7.84
N TYR A 40 -8.13 1.07 -8.54
CA TYR A 40 -7.58 -0.22 -8.16
C TYR A 40 -6.08 -0.25 -8.43
N ARG A 41 -5.30 -0.54 -7.40
CA ARG A 41 -3.87 -0.80 -7.48
C ARG A 41 -3.61 -2.24 -7.13
N LEU A 42 -2.79 -2.93 -7.92
CA LEU A 42 -2.48 -4.33 -7.75
C LEU A 42 -0.97 -4.49 -7.66
N ASN A 43 -0.47 -5.07 -6.58
CA ASN A 43 0.91 -5.44 -6.42
C ASN A 43 1.01 -6.97 -6.36
N LEU A 44 1.78 -7.55 -7.27
CA LEU A 44 1.96 -9.00 -7.40
C LEU A 44 3.44 -9.36 -7.32
N THR A 45 3.76 -10.33 -6.49
CA THR A 45 5.02 -11.06 -6.48
C THR A 45 4.81 -12.42 -7.11
N LEU A 46 5.62 -12.74 -8.13
CA LEU A 46 5.62 -14.05 -8.79
C LEU A 46 6.74 -14.94 -8.24
N LYS A 47 6.38 -16.17 -7.84
CA LYS A 47 7.31 -17.23 -7.42
C LYS A 47 6.97 -18.52 -8.17
N GLY A 48 7.64 -18.74 -9.30
CA GLY A 48 7.26 -19.79 -10.24
C GLY A 48 5.88 -19.50 -10.83
N LYS A 49 4.88 -20.34 -10.55
CA LYS A 49 3.48 -20.11 -10.97
C LYS A 49 2.62 -19.46 -9.88
N LYS A 50 3.12 -19.37 -8.65
CA LYS A 50 2.34 -18.80 -7.54
C LYS A 50 2.43 -17.29 -7.55
N VAL A 51 1.29 -16.66 -7.34
CA VAL A 51 1.16 -15.20 -7.22
C VAL A 51 0.71 -14.87 -5.81
N SER A 52 1.37 -13.89 -5.21
CA SER A 52 1.01 -13.33 -3.90
C SER A 52 1.15 -11.81 -3.94
N GLY A 53 0.49 -11.08 -3.06
CA GLY A 53 0.71 -9.65 -2.93
C GLY A 53 -0.46 -8.95 -2.26
N PHE A 54 -0.84 -7.79 -2.77
CA PHE A 54 -1.96 -7.02 -2.23
C PHE A 54 -2.66 -6.20 -3.33
N SER A 55 -3.88 -5.78 -3.03
CA SER A 55 -4.61 -4.78 -3.79
C SER A 55 -4.89 -3.56 -2.92
N VAL A 56 -5.17 -2.41 -3.54
CA VAL A 56 -5.75 -1.23 -2.88
C VAL A 56 -6.92 -0.73 -3.72
N THR A 57 -8.12 -0.78 -3.17
CA THR A 57 -9.36 -0.26 -3.78
C THR A 57 -9.64 1.17 -3.30
N ASN A 58 -10.36 1.96 -4.10
CA ASN A 58 -10.80 3.32 -3.75
C ASN A 58 -9.65 4.23 -3.25
N ILE A 59 -8.51 4.17 -3.94
CA ILE A 59 -7.25 4.83 -3.59
C ILE A 59 -7.45 6.33 -3.32
N GLY A 60 -7.10 6.77 -2.12
CA GLY A 60 -7.24 8.14 -1.62
C GLY A 60 -8.68 8.60 -1.35
N GLY A 61 -9.66 7.71 -1.50
CA GLY A 61 -11.06 7.93 -1.16
C GLY A 61 -11.41 7.49 0.27
N PRO A 62 -12.64 7.77 0.73
CA PRO A 62 -13.08 7.49 2.11
C PRO A 62 -13.22 6.00 2.44
N HIS A 63 -13.23 5.13 1.43
CA HIS A 63 -13.36 3.67 1.58
C HIS A 63 -12.11 2.95 1.09
N GLU A 64 -10.96 3.62 1.09
CA GLU A 64 -9.70 3.00 0.68
C GLU A 64 -9.43 1.75 1.54
N THR A 65 -9.21 0.62 0.87
CA THR A 65 -9.05 -0.68 1.52
C THR A 65 -7.91 -1.43 0.88
N LYS A 66 -7.00 -1.96 1.70
CA LYS A 66 -5.89 -2.79 1.26
C LYS A 66 -6.10 -4.24 1.66
N SER A 67 -6.25 -5.11 0.66
CA SER A 67 -6.54 -6.53 0.83
C SER A 67 -5.34 -7.37 0.41
N TYR A 68 -5.17 -8.56 1.02
CA TYR A 68 -4.15 -9.50 0.52
C TYR A 68 -4.61 -10.18 -0.74
N VAL A 69 -3.67 -10.55 -1.60
CA VAL A 69 -3.94 -11.23 -2.87
C VAL A 69 -3.17 -12.53 -2.93
N SER A 70 -3.83 -13.60 -3.35
CA SER A 70 -3.21 -14.89 -3.65
C SER A 70 -3.77 -15.48 -4.93
N GLY A 71 -2.94 -16.23 -5.65
CA GLY A 71 -3.36 -16.77 -6.93
C GLY A 71 -2.29 -17.57 -7.65
N ASN A 72 -2.54 -17.81 -8.93
CA ASN A 72 -1.60 -18.46 -9.82
C ASN A 72 -1.59 -17.79 -11.20
N TYR A 73 -0.41 -17.77 -11.80
CA TYR A 73 -0.21 -17.45 -13.20
C TYR A 73 0.04 -18.75 -13.97
N TYR A 74 -0.66 -18.90 -15.09
CA TYR A 74 -0.60 -20.05 -15.98
C TYR A 74 0.01 -19.61 -17.31
N PRO A 75 1.34 -19.77 -17.50
CA PRO A 75 2.02 -19.34 -18.71
C PRO A 75 1.56 -20.08 -19.97
N GLU A 76 1.01 -21.30 -19.83
CA GLU A 76 0.62 -22.13 -20.98
C GLU A 76 -0.52 -21.51 -21.79
N ASN A 77 -1.40 -20.79 -21.11
CA ASN A 77 -2.57 -20.14 -21.70
C ASN A 77 -2.65 -18.65 -21.35
N ASN A 78 -1.55 -18.08 -20.83
CA ASN A 78 -1.45 -16.67 -20.47
C ASN A 78 -2.62 -16.23 -19.58
N THR A 79 -2.94 -17.01 -18.55
CA THR A 79 -4.06 -16.72 -17.65
C THR A 79 -3.55 -16.36 -16.27
N LEU A 80 -4.00 -15.24 -15.74
CA LEU A 80 -3.84 -14.88 -14.34
C LEU A 80 -5.16 -15.14 -13.61
N LYS A 81 -5.06 -15.88 -12.51
CA LYS A 81 -6.17 -16.04 -11.56
C LYS A 81 -5.69 -15.62 -10.19
N PHE A 82 -6.41 -14.71 -9.55
CA PHE A 82 -6.15 -14.35 -8.17
C PHE A 82 -7.45 -14.07 -7.45
N GLN A 83 -7.38 -14.12 -6.13
CA GLN A 83 -8.44 -13.67 -5.25
C GLN A 83 -7.85 -12.78 -4.17
N GLU A 84 -8.61 -11.75 -3.82
CA GLU A 84 -8.39 -11.03 -2.58
C GLU A 84 -8.85 -11.88 -1.38
N PHE A 85 -8.22 -11.68 -0.23
CA PHE A 85 -8.63 -12.29 1.02
C PHE A 85 -8.06 -11.48 2.19
N GLY A 86 -8.82 -11.34 3.27
CA GLY A 86 -8.40 -10.59 4.45
C GLY A 86 -8.04 -9.13 4.16
N ILE A 87 -7.84 -8.36 5.21
CA ILE A 87 -7.59 -6.92 5.10
C ILE A 87 -6.37 -6.55 5.93
N GLU A 88 -5.45 -5.83 5.31
CA GLU A 88 -4.33 -5.21 6.00
C GLU A 88 -4.79 -3.93 6.71
N TYR A 89 -5.50 -3.06 5.99
CA TYR A 89 -6.19 -1.91 6.56
C TYR A 89 -7.40 -1.49 5.72
N THR A 90 -8.32 -0.75 6.33
CA THR A 90 -9.45 -0.11 5.63
C THR A 90 -9.81 1.23 6.28
N LYS A 91 -10.23 2.19 5.47
CA LYS A 91 -10.81 3.46 5.92
C LYS A 91 -12.33 3.47 5.94
N SER A 92 -12.94 2.38 5.45
CA SER A 92 -14.38 2.16 5.55
C SER A 92 -14.80 1.94 6.99
N ASP A 93 -16.07 2.26 7.27
CA ASP A 93 -16.69 1.91 8.53
C ASP A 93 -16.72 0.38 8.70
N VAL A 94 -16.30 -0.09 9.87
CA VAL A 94 -16.20 -1.51 10.21
C VAL A 94 -17.30 -1.83 11.21
N GLU A 95 -18.51 -2.08 10.71
CA GLU A 95 -19.65 -2.48 11.55
C GLU A 95 -19.84 -4.00 11.56
N THR A 96 -19.80 -4.66 10.40
CA THR A 96 -20.13 -6.09 10.26
C THR A 96 -19.05 -6.95 9.60
N TYR A 97 -17.87 -6.41 9.28
CA TYR A 97 -16.79 -7.12 8.56
C TYR A 97 -17.21 -7.74 7.20
N ASP A 98 -18.25 -7.21 6.56
CA ASP A 98 -18.78 -7.72 5.28
C ASP A 98 -18.01 -7.16 4.08
N PHE A 99 -16.76 -7.58 3.90
CA PHE A 99 -15.93 -7.12 2.79
C PHE A 99 -16.13 -7.98 1.54
N CYS A 100 -16.25 -7.30 0.40
CA CYS A 100 -16.46 -7.90 -0.92
C CYS A 100 -15.11 -8.04 -1.64
N PHE A 101 -14.55 -9.24 -1.63
CA PHE A 101 -13.22 -9.56 -2.16
C PHE A 101 -13.26 -9.92 -3.65
N VAL A 102 -12.38 -9.32 -4.44
CA VAL A 102 -12.27 -9.56 -5.89
C VAL A 102 -11.71 -10.97 -6.16
N HIS A 103 -12.48 -11.80 -6.89
CA HIS A 103 -11.99 -13.02 -7.53
C HIS A 103 -11.86 -12.78 -9.04
N PHE A 104 -10.63 -12.68 -9.52
CA PHE A 104 -10.32 -12.37 -10.90
C PHE A 104 -9.85 -13.60 -11.68
N SER A 105 -10.28 -13.70 -12.94
CA SER A 105 -9.73 -14.63 -13.91
C SER A 105 -9.71 -13.98 -15.28
N GLY A 106 -8.52 -13.71 -15.82
CA GLY A 106 -8.38 -13.05 -17.11
C GLY A 106 -7.09 -13.41 -17.83
N LYS A 107 -7.06 -13.07 -19.12
CA LYS A 107 -5.86 -13.27 -19.94
C LYS A 107 -4.86 -12.14 -19.68
N VAL A 108 -3.60 -12.53 -19.54
CA VAL A 108 -2.43 -11.67 -19.39
C VAL A 108 -1.38 -12.27 -20.29
N SER A 109 -1.09 -11.66 -21.43
CA SER A 109 -0.19 -12.24 -22.45
C SER A 109 1.23 -12.55 -21.94
N SER A 110 1.67 -11.90 -20.86
CA SER A 110 2.90 -12.18 -20.09
C SER A 110 2.99 -11.24 -18.87
N LEU A 111 3.05 -11.72 -17.63
CA LEU A 111 3.26 -10.82 -16.46
C LEU A 111 4.55 -9.98 -16.56
N GLU A 112 5.59 -10.53 -17.18
CA GLU A 112 6.90 -9.89 -17.36
C GLU A 112 6.90 -8.82 -18.46
N LYS A 113 6.11 -9.00 -19.52
CA LYS A 113 6.14 -8.15 -20.73
C LYS A 113 4.89 -7.29 -20.91
N GLU A 114 3.81 -7.57 -20.18
CA GLU A 114 2.52 -6.94 -20.41
C GLU A 114 2.30 -5.63 -19.68
N ASP A 115 1.47 -4.84 -20.34
CA ASP A 115 1.14 -3.48 -19.98
C ASP A 115 -0.20 -3.39 -19.30
N ILE A 116 -1.04 -4.42 -19.48
CA ILE A 116 -2.46 -4.40 -19.18
C ILE A 116 -2.88 -5.77 -18.65
N ILE A 117 -3.55 -5.78 -17.50
CA ILE A 117 -4.36 -6.91 -17.04
C ILE A 117 -5.82 -6.50 -17.25
N GLN A 118 -6.53 -7.30 -18.04
CA GLN A 118 -7.94 -7.08 -18.33
C GLN A 118 -8.72 -8.38 -18.24
N GLY A 119 -9.90 -8.33 -17.64
CA GLY A 119 -10.78 -9.49 -17.54
C GLY A 119 -11.89 -9.32 -16.51
N GLN A 120 -12.76 -10.30 -16.46
CA GLN A 120 -13.90 -10.31 -15.56
C GLN A 120 -13.47 -10.68 -14.14
N PHE A 121 -14.16 -10.10 -13.15
CA PHE A 121 -14.07 -10.50 -11.76
C PHE A 121 -15.45 -10.73 -11.17
N VAL A 122 -15.49 -11.54 -10.13
CA VAL A 122 -16.65 -11.68 -9.25
C VAL A 122 -16.19 -11.33 -7.84
N GLY A 123 -16.78 -10.32 -7.24
CA GLY A 123 -16.66 -10.03 -5.83
C GLY A 123 -17.39 -11.07 -4.99
N ARG A 124 -16.78 -11.55 -3.91
CA ARG A 124 -17.40 -12.47 -2.95
C ARG A 124 -17.15 -12.05 -1.51
N TYR A 125 -18.11 -12.33 -0.63
CA TYR A 125 -17.91 -12.23 0.82
C TYR A 125 -17.03 -13.38 1.33
N GLU A 126 -16.64 -13.33 2.61
CA GLU A 126 -15.83 -14.39 3.25
C GLU A 126 -16.52 -15.77 3.23
N ASP A 127 -17.85 -15.81 3.29
CA ASP A 127 -18.65 -17.03 3.17
C ASP A 127 -18.79 -17.55 1.72
N GLY A 128 -18.21 -16.82 0.75
CA GLY A 128 -18.19 -17.16 -0.66
C GLY A 128 -19.42 -16.70 -1.45
N PHE A 129 -20.45 -16.12 -0.82
CA PHE A 129 -21.59 -15.57 -1.57
C PHE A 129 -21.12 -14.40 -2.45
N ALA A 130 -21.64 -14.34 -3.67
CA ALA A 130 -21.31 -13.27 -4.60
C ALA A 130 -21.94 -11.95 -4.13
N CYS A 131 -21.16 -10.88 -4.13
CA CYS A 131 -21.59 -9.54 -3.74
C CYS A 131 -21.66 -8.59 -4.93
N ILE A 132 -20.74 -8.72 -5.89
CA ILE A 132 -20.72 -7.89 -7.08
C ILE A 132 -19.97 -8.58 -8.21
N ASP A 133 -20.08 -8.08 -9.43
CA ASP A 133 -19.29 -8.51 -10.58
C ASP A 133 -18.94 -7.30 -11.45
N GLY A 134 -17.96 -7.50 -12.32
CA GLY A 134 -17.52 -6.45 -13.23
C GLY A 134 -16.21 -6.79 -13.93
N GLU A 135 -15.55 -5.75 -14.43
CA GLU A 135 -14.30 -5.88 -15.16
C GLU A 135 -13.14 -5.19 -14.45
N LEU A 136 -12.00 -5.87 -14.36
CA LEU A 136 -10.73 -5.28 -13.94
C LEU A 136 -10.00 -4.79 -15.18
N ASN A 137 -9.52 -3.54 -15.16
CA ASN A 137 -8.62 -3.00 -16.17
C ASN A 137 -7.50 -2.20 -15.49
N VAL A 138 -6.30 -2.77 -15.46
CA VAL A 138 -5.12 -2.13 -14.83
C VAL A 138 -3.92 -2.17 -15.73
N LYS A 139 -3.03 -1.19 -15.57
CA LYS A 139 -1.81 -1.07 -16.37
C LYS A 139 -0.55 -0.98 -15.53
N SER A 140 0.57 -1.47 -16.07
CA SER A 140 1.88 -1.38 -15.41
C SER A 140 2.18 0.06 -14.99
N ILE A 141 2.45 0.26 -13.71
CA ILE A 141 2.68 1.58 -13.15
C ILE A 141 3.95 2.23 -13.74
N ASP A 142 4.98 1.44 -14.06
CA ASP A 142 6.21 1.92 -14.68
C ASP A 142 5.96 2.57 -16.04
N LYS A 143 4.99 2.03 -16.80
CA LYS A 143 4.61 2.60 -18.09
C LYS A 143 3.77 3.85 -17.93
N ILE A 144 2.85 3.87 -16.96
CA ILE A 144 2.10 5.07 -16.59
C ILE A 144 3.09 6.17 -16.18
N TYR A 145 4.06 5.86 -15.33
CA TYR A 145 5.09 6.78 -14.84
C TYR A 145 5.97 7.32 -15.97
N LYS A 146 6.48 6.44 -16.86
CA LYS A 146 7.26 6.87 -18.05
C LYS A 146 6.47 7.84 -18.94
N LYS A 147 5.15 7.64 -19.08
CA LYS A 147 4.29 8.54 -19.85
C LYS A 147 4.06 9.87 -19.11
N ALA A 148 3.82 9.81 -17.79
CA ALA A 148 3.71 10.98 -16.93
C ALA A 148 4.95 11.88 -17.02
N VAL A 149 6.16 11.32 -16.88
CA VAL A 149 7.44 12.05 -17.01
C VAL A 149 7.55 12.76 -18.37
N LYS A 150 7.16 12.09 -19.47
CA LYS A 150 7.20 12.69 -20.81
C LYS A 150 6.21 13.85 -20.94
N THR A 151 5.03 13.72 -20.37
CA THR A 151 4.00 14.76 -20.37
C THR A 151 4.41 15.94 -19.50
N ASP A 152 4.92 15.68 -18.29
CA ASP A 152 5.40 16.72 -17.36
C ASP A 152 6.55 17.52 -17.99
N LYS A 153 7.50 16.87 -18.68
CA LYS A 153 8.55 17.55 -19.45
C LYS A 153 8.00 18.47 -20.55
N LYS A 154 6.86 18.13 -21.16
CA LYS A 154 6.22 19.00 -22.15
C LYS A 154 5.53 20.19 -21.47
N ILE A 155 4.80 19.94 -20.37
CA ILE A 155 4.12 20.98 -19.58
C ILE A 155 5.13 21.98 -19.02
N GLN A 156 6.26 21.51 -18.49
CA GLN A 156 7.31 22.37 -17.93
C GLN A 156 7.90 23.35 -18.97
N LYS A 157 7.95 22.94 -20.24
CA LYS A 157 8.45 23.76 -21.36
C LYS A 157 7.45 24.80 -21.86
N LEU A 158 6.18 24.74 -21.46
CA LEU A 158 5.16 25.70 -21.88
C LEU A 158 5.37 27.03 -21.14
N LYS A 159 5.76 28.07 -21.89
CA LYS A 159 5.93 29.43 -21.35
C LYS A 159 4.60 30.09 -20.96
N SER A 160 3.48 29.62 -21.50
CA SER A 160 2.13 30.16 -21.27
C SER A 160 1.49 29.73 -19.95
N VAL A 161 2.11 28.78 -19.22
CA VAL A 161 1.59 28.29 -17.94
C VAL A 161 2.46 28.86 -16.81
N PRO A 162 1.87 29.54 -15.81
CA PRO A 162 2.61 29.99 -14.63
C PRO A 162 3.27 28.82 -13.89
N ASP A 163 4.46 29.04 -13.32
CA ASP A 163 5.21 27.99 -12.64
C ASP A 163 4.46 27.42 -11.43
N SER A 164 3.64 28.24 -10.77
CA SER A 164 2.74 27.82 -9.68
C SER A 164 1.68 26.81 -10.13
N VAL A 165 1.22 26.88 -11.39
CA VAL A 165 0.25 25.93 -11.97
C VAL A 165 0.96 24.66 -12.44
N LYS A 166 2.15 24.79 -13.02
CA LYS A 166 2.98 23.64 -13.44
C LYS A 166 3.33 22.73 -12.25
N ALA A 167 3.65 23.31 -11.10
CA ALA A 167 3.97 22.55 -9.89
C ALA A 167 2.77 21.71 -9.39
N LYS A 168 1.54 22.26 -9.49
CA LYS A 168 0.31 21.55 -9.11
C LYS A 168 -0.15 20.51 -10.13
N ALA A 169 0.28 20.63 -11.39
CA ALA A 169 -0.09 19.73 -12.49
C ALA A 169 0.84 18.51 -12.65
N SER A 170 1.77 18.28 -11.71
CA SER A 170 2.73 17.17 -11.79
C SER A 170 2.03 15.81 -11.73
N LEU A 171 2.03 15.10 -12.86
CA LEU A 171 1.42 13.79 -12.96
C LEU A 171 2.22 12.74 -12.19
N THR A 172 3.57 12.84 -12.18
CA THR A 172 4.39 11.92 -11.38
C THR A 172 4.11 12.06 -9.90
N LYS A 173 4.02 13.30 -9.39
CA LYS A 173 3.68 13.55 -7.99
C LYS A 173 2.32 12.97 -7.63
N THR A 174 1.34 13.14 -8.52
CA THR A 174 0.00 12.55 -8.32
C THR A 174 0.06 11.03 -8.23
N ILE A 175 0.87 10.36 -9.06
CA ILE A 175 1.03 8.89 -9.00
C ILE A 175 1.70 8.47 -7.68
N ASP A 176 2.73 9.19 -7.25
CA ASP A 176 3.46 8.87 -6.02
C ASP A 176 2.58 9.08 -4.78
N GLU A 177 1.81 10.17 -4.72
CA GLU A 177 0.83 10.42 -3.65
C GLU A 177 -0.22 9.30 -3.58
N ARG A 178 -0.61 8.70 -4.70
CA ARG A 178 -1.56 7.56 -4.75
C ARG A 178 -0.95 6.24 -4.34
N ARG A 179 0.38 6.14 -4.20
CA ARG A 179 1.05 4.96 -3.62
C ARG A 179 1.08 5.01 -2.10
N LEU A 180 1.03 6.20 -1.53
CA LEU A 180 1.07 6.45 -0.08
C LEU A 180 -0.32 6.25 0.53
N ASN A 181 -0.37 5.62 1.71
CA ASN A 181 -1.57 5.66 2.54
C ASN A 181 -1.61 6.98 3.30
N MET A 182 -2.27 7.98 2.71
CA MET A 182 -2.41 9.31 3.29
C MET A 182 -3.47 9.31 4.38
N LEU A 183 -3.15 9.78 5.58
CA LEU A 183 -4.07 10.00 6.68
C LEU A 183 -4.59 11.44 6.63
N LYS A 184 -5.90 11.60 6.39
CA LYS A 184 -6.55 12.91 6.31
C LYS A 184 -7.24 13.27 7.62
N ALA A 185 -7.60 14.54 7.74
CA ALA A 185 -8.38 15.06 8.85
C ALA A 185 -9.71 14.31 9.03
N ASN A 186 -10.01 13.95 10.28
CA ASN A 186 -11.19 13.23 10.72
C ASN A 186 -11.41 11.87 10.06
N GLU A 187 -10.35 11.29 9.48
CA GLU A 187 -10.36 9.95 8.92
C GLU A 187 -9.98 8.91 9.98
N LYS A 188 -10.54 7.71 9.86
CA LYS A 188 -10.22 6.55 10.70
C LYS A 188 -9.68 5.44 9.81
N THR A 189 -8.48 4.95 10.09
CA THR A 189 -7.91 3.76 9.44
C THR A 189 -7.98 2.58 10.41
N SER A 190 -8.77 1.57 10.06
CA SER A 190 -8.90 0.33 10.80
C SER A 190 -7.85 -0.70 10.34
N ILE A 191 -7.14 -1.31 11.28
CA ILE A 191 -6.10 -2.32 11.07
C ILE A 191 -6.50 -3.58 11.86
N PHE A 192 -6.46 -4.74 11.21
CA PHE A 192 -6.82 -6.02 11.84
C PHE A 192 -5.58 -6.79 12.25
N THR A 193 -5.54 -7.29 13.49
CA THR A 193 -4.32 -7.88 14.05
C THR A 193 -4.58 -9.00 15.05
N LYS A 194 -3.63 -9.94 15.13
CA LYS A 194 -3.55 -10.96 16.19
C LYS A 194 -2.57 -10.55 17.30
N SER A 195 -1.75 -9.54 17.04
CA SER A 195 -0.73 -9.05 17.97
C SER A 195 -1.34 -8.38 19.21
N LYS A 196 -0.64 -8.52 20.34
CA LYS A 196 -0.99 -7.85 21.61
C LYS A 196 -0.32 -6.49 21.79
N HIS A 197 0.66 -6.19 20.94
CA HIS A 197 1.40 -4.94 20.97
C HIS A 197 1.76 -4.53 19.55
N ILE A 198 2.01 -3.24 19.37
CA ILE A 198 2.57 -2.68 18.14
C ILE A 198 3.80 -1.84 18.48
N VAL A 199 4.63 -1.62 17.48
CA VAL A 199 5.68 -0.59 17.54
C VAL A 199 5.32 0.51 16.55
N LEU A 200 5.06 1.72 17.05
CA LEU A 200 4.85 2.90 16.24
C LEU A 200 6.15 3.68 16.13
N ARG A 201 6.62 3.89 14.91
CA ARG A 201 7.73 4.78 14.62
C ARG A 201 7.22 6.03 13.91
N VAL A 202 7.65 7.18 14.37
CA VAL A 202 7.31 8.50 13.80
C VAL A 202 8.59 9.13 13.27
N VAL A 203 8.58 9.58 12.02
CA VAL A 203 9.73 10.19 11.37
C VAL A 203 9.29 11.24 10.35
N ASP A 204 10.05 12.33 10.27
CA ASP A 204 9.96 13.28 9.16
C ASP A 204 10.78 12.74 7.98
N VAL A 205 10.13 12.48 6.85
CA VAL A 205 10.80 12.08 5.59
C VAL A 205 10.90 13.24 4.60
N GLY A 206 10.38 14.40 4.96
CA GLY A 206 10.46 15.65 4.23
C GLY A 206 11.60 16.53 4.74
N LYS A 207 11.27 17.80 4.95
CA LYS A 207 12.21 18.80 5.45
C LYS A 207 11.81 19.12 6.88
N GLU A 208 12.77 18.97 7.80
CA GLU A 208 12.57 19.38 9.19
C GLU A 208 12.25 20.87 9.26
N ASP A 209 10.99 21.16 9.55
CA ASP A 209 10.43 22.51 9.48
C ASP A 209 9.66 22.90 10.75
N GLY A 210 9.79 22.09 11.81
CA GLY A 210 9.25 22.34 13.14
C GLY A 210 7.88 21.72 13.39
N ASP A 211 7.46 20.75 12.57
CA ASP A 211 6.22 20.00 12.74
C ASP A 211 6.12 19.34 14.13
N GLN A 212 5.00 19.55 14.82
CA GLN A 212 4.73 19.01 16.15
C GLN A 212 3.43 18.21 16.17
N ILE A 213 3.47 17.02 16.77
CA ILE A 213 2.31 16.15 16.94
C ILE A 213 2.10 15.74 18.39
N SER A 214 0.85 15.44 18.73
CA SER A 214 0.49 14.72 19.94
C SER A 214 -0.18 13.40 19.57
N ILE A 215 0.06 12.36 20.36
CA ILE A 215 -0.50 11.02 20.16
C ILE A 215 -1.24 10.61 21.43
N TYR A 216 -2.46 10.11 21.25
CA TYR A 216 -3.32 9.65 22.33
C TYR A 216 -3.68 8.18 22.10
N LEU A 217 -3.67 7.39 23.17
CA LEU A 217 -4.10 6.00 23.18
C LEU A 217 -5.41 5.91 23.97
N ASP A 218 -6.51 5.60 23.30
CA ASP A 218 -7.86 5.59 23.90
C ASP A 218 -8.12 6.86 24.75
N ASP A 219 -7.82 8.02 24.17
CA ASP A 219 -7.91 9.37 24.75
C ASP A 219 -6.92 9.69 25.89
N ALA A 220 -6.12 8.72 26.36
CA ALA A 220 -5.01 8.99 27.26
C ALA A 220 -3.79 9.54 26.49
N VAL A 221 -3.12 10.55 27.04
CA VAL A 221 -1.93 11.15 26.40
C VAL A 221 -0.78 10.13 26.40
N LEU A 222 -0.31 9.76 25.22
CA LEU A 222 0.88 8.92 25.04
C LEU A 222 2.12 9.78 24.72
N LEU A 223 1.93 10.83 23.93
CA LEU A 223 2.97 11.75 23.49
C LEU A 223 2.34 13.15 23.33
N LYS A 224 3.02 14.20 23.78
CA LYS A 224 2.49 15.57 23.70
C LYS A 224 3.50 16.52 23.09
N ASN A 225 3.06 17.31 22.11
CA ASN A 225 3.81 18.39 21.46
C ASN A 225 5.22 17.95 21.04
N LYS A 226 5.33 16.74 20.49
CA LYS A 226 6.59 16.17 20.06
C LYS A 226 6.91 16.68 18.67
N GLU A 227 8.05 17.33 18.55
CA GLU A 227 8.64 17.68 17.27
C GLU A 227 8.98 16.41 16.48
N VAL A 228 8.52 16.38 15.23
CA VAL A 228 8.77 15.34 14.24
C VAL A 228 10.07 15.70 13.52
N THR A 229 11.04 14.79 13.57
CA THR A 229 12.37 15.02 13.00
C THR A 229 12.77 13.83 12.14
N ASN A 230 13.85 13.97 11.38
CA ASN A 230 14.44 12.87 10.60
C ASN A 230 14.96 11.73 11.49
N LYS A 231 15.18 12.00 12.78
CA LYS A 231 15.54 11.00 13.78
C LYS A 231 14.27 10.37 14.32
N SER A 232 14.01 9.16 13.85
CA SER A 232 12.80 8.42 14.23
C SER A 232 12.63 8.31 15.74
N TYR A 233 11.42 8.59 16.21
CA TYR A 233 10.97 8.32 17.56
C TYR A 233 10.08 7.08 17.59
N THR A 234 10.27 6.20 18.58
CA THR A 234 9.59 4.90 18.65
C THR A 234 8.78 4.79 19.93
N LEU A 235 7.54 4.31 19.80
CA LEU A 235 6.61 4.02 20.88
C LEU A 235 6.20 2.54 20.80
N SER A 236 6.29 1.83 21.91
CA SER A 236 5.64 0.52 22.04
C SER A 236 4.27 0.71 22.66
N VAL A 237 3.23 0.16 22.02
CA VAL A 237 1.84 0.33 22.44
C VAL A 237 1.21 -1.03 22.67
N ASN A 238 0.67 -1.23 23.87
CA ASN A 238 -0.11 -2.42 24.18
C ASN A 238 -1.53 -2.27 23.65
N LEU A 239 -1.99 -3.27 22.90
CA LEU A 239 -3.38 -3.40 22.49
C LEU A 239 -4.06 -4.22 23.57
N GLU A 240 -4.72 -3.58 24.54
CA GLU A 240 -5.36 -4.31 25.65
C GLU A 240 -6.80 -4.67 25.32
N LYS A 241 -7.53 -3.73 24.71
CA LYS A 241 -8.95 -3.87 24.39
C LYS A 241 -9.18 -4.66 23.10
N PRO A 242 -10.42 -5.11 22.82
CA PRO A 242 -10.78 -5.65 21.50
C PRO A 242 -10.54 -4.65 20.37
N ILE A 243 -10.81 -3.37 20.66
CA ILE A 243 -10.49 -2.25 19.79
C ILE A 243 -9.69 -1.24 20.59
N THR A 244 -8.52 -0.88 20.09
CA THR A 244 -7.66 0.16 20.66
C THR A 244 -7.44 1.24 19.61
N THR A 245 -7.57 2.51 19.98
CA THR A 245 -7.45 3.64 19.03
C THR A 245 -6.25 4.51 19.37
N LEU A 246 -5.38 4.70 18.39
CA LEU A 246 -4.36 5.75 18.39
C LEU A 246 -4.86 6.96 17.63
N LYS A 247 -4.94 8.09 18.30
CA LYS A 247 -5.32 9.38 17.72
C LYS A 247 -4.09 10.25 17.59
N ILE A 248 -3.85 10.78 16.40
CA ILE A 248 -2.74 11.67 16.08
C ILE A 248 -3.32 13.05 15.82
N VAL A 249 -2.77 14.06 16.49
CA VAL A 249 -3.23 15.46 16.40
C VAL A 249 -2.06 16.36 16.04
N ALA A 250 -2.19 17.10 14.94
CA ALA A 250 -1.22 18.13 14.57
C ALA A 250 -1.34 19.32 15.52
N GLN A 251 -0.24 19.69 16.17
CA GLN A 251 -0.17 20.79 17.14
C GLN A 251 0.21 22.13 16.49
N ASN A 252 0.78 22.09 15.29
CA ASN A 252 1.13 23.22 14.46
C ASN A 252 1.16 22.77 12.98
N GLU A 253 1.65 23.61 12.07
CA GLU A 253 1.90 23.30 10.65
C GLU A 253 3.37 23.51 10.25
N GLY A 254 4.28 23.50 11.25
CA GLY A 254 5.68 23.83 11.03
C GLY A 254 5.86 25.21 10.38
N THR A 255 6.88 25.34 9.54
CA THR A 255 7.09 26.53 8.69
C THR A 255 6.55 26.32 7.28
N ILE A 256 6.26 25.06 6.88
CA ILE A 256 5.71 24.69 5.58
C ILE A 256 4.44 23.86 5.81
N ALA A 257 3.30 24.54 5.75
CA ALA A 257 2.01 23.90 5.84
C ALA A 257 1.78 22.84 4.74
N PRO A 258 1.06 21.74 5.03
CA PRO A 258 0.50 21.34 6.34
C PRO A 258 1.48 20.47 7.15
N ASN A 259 1.12 20.09 8.38
CA ASN A 259 1.92 19.18 9.21
C ASN A 259 2.02 17.79 8.59
N THR A 260 3.25 17.31 8.42
CA THR A 260 3.57 16.02 7.81
C THR A 260 4.38 15.13 8.74
N ALA A 261 3.97 13.88 8.84
CA ALA A 261 4.72 12.85 9.54
C ALA A 261 4.53 11.51 8.84
N LYS A 262 5.63 10.78 8.64
CA LYS A 262 5.55 9.37 8.30
C LYS A 262 5.38 8.57 9.59
N LEU A 263 4.35 7.73 9.61
CA LEU A 263 4.10 6.77 10.65
C LEU A 263 4.39 5.36 10.09
N GLU A 264 5.23 4.60 10.76
CA GLU A 264 5.47 3.20 10.46
C GLU A 264 4.94 2.37 11.63
N VAL A 265 3.93 1.55 11.35
CA VAL A 265 3.33 0.65 12.34
C VAL A 265 3.87 -0.75 12.09
N GLU A 266 4.79 -1.19 12.94
CA GLU A 266 5.30 -2.56 12.94
C GLU A 266 4.36 -3.45 13.76
N ILE A 267 3.75 -4.45 13.11
CA ILE A 267 2.70 -5.30 13.67
C ILE A 267 2.64 -6.63 12.90
N ASP A 268 2.40 -7.77 13.54
CA ASP A 268 2.25 -9.08 12.86
C ASP A 268 3.36 -9.40 11.81
N ASN A 269 4.62 -9.05 12.10
CA ASN A 269 5.77 -9.20 11.18
C ASN A 269 5.65 -8.43 9.84
N ARG A 270 4.81 -7.40 9.78
CA ARG A 270 4.69 -6.45 8.66
C ARG A 270 4.86 -5.03 9.17
N VAL A 271 5.13 -4.12 8.22
CA VAL A 271 5.20 -2.67 8.48
C VAL A 271 4.14 -1.99 7.63
N ILE A 272 3.23 -1.27 8.27
CA ILE A 272 2.23 -0.44 7.59
C ILE A 272 2.76 1.00 7.59
N GLU A 273 3.07 1.50 6.40
CA GLU A 273 3.54 2.88 6.21
C GLU A 273 2.36 3.81 5.92
N LEU A 274 2.26 4.88 6.70
CA LEU A 274 1.21 5.88 6.65
C LEU A 274 1.85 7.27 6.59
N MET A 275 1.20 8.21 5.92
CA MET A 275 1.65 9.60 5.84
C MET A 275 0.56 10.53 6.33
N SER A 276 0.79 11.27 7.42
CA SER A 276 -0.15 12.30 7.85
C SER A 276 0.03 13.57 7.03
N ASN A 277 -1.10 14.24 6.78
CA ASN A 277 -1.16 15.56 6.18
C ASN A 277 -2.34 16.28 6.84
N LEU A 278 -2.03 17.06 7.88
CA LEU A 278 -3.00 17.64 8.80
C LEU A 278 -2.69 19.12 9.04
N LYS A 279 -3.71 19.97 9.10
CA LYS A 279 -3.56 21.35 9.56
C LYS A 279 -3.49 21.42 11.08
N GLU A 280 -3.13 22.58 11.62
CA GLU A 280 -3.13 22.80 13.06
C GLU A 280 -4.50 22.47 13.67
N GLY A 281 -4.49 21.62 14.71
CA GLY A 281 -5.69 21.15 15.40
C GLY A 281 -6.45 20.02 14.70
N GLU A 282 -6.13 19.68 13.45
CA GLU A 282 -6.70 18.52 12.78
C GLU A 282 -6.15 17.22 13.37
N GLN A 283 -6.98 16.19 13.31
CA GLN A 283 -6.68 14.88 13.87
C GLN A 283 -7.02 13.75 12.90
N THR A 284 -6.34 12.62 13.05
CA THR A 284 -6.66 11.36 12.37
C THR A 284 -6.54 10.22 13.37
N SER A 285 -7.15 9.06 13.08
CA SER A 285 -7.15 7.93 14.01
C SER A 285 -6.80 6.62 13.33
N LEU A 286 -6.02 5.80 14.03
CA LEU A 286 -5.75 4.39 13.70
C LEU A 286 -6.48 3.53 14.73
N SER A 287 -7.35 2.64 14.28
CA SER A 287 -8.05 1.70 15.16
C SER A 287 -7.58 0.29 14.92
N PHE A 288 -7.05 -0.34 15.95
CA PHE A 288 -6.56 -1.71 15.94
C PHE A 288 -7.65 -2.64 16.43
N HIS A 289 -8.13 -3.51 15.55
CA HIS A 289 -9.15 -4.50 15.82
C HIS A 289 -8.49 -5.85 16.02
N LYS A 290 -8.62 -6.42 17.23
CA LYS A 290 -8.13 -7.76 17.50
C LYS A 290 -9.02 -8.79 16.83
N ILE A 291 -8.45 -9.58 15.93
CA ILE A 291 -9.12 -10.75 15.37
C ILE A 291 -8.79 -11.98 16.22
N LYS A 292 -9.78 -12.84 16.45
CA LYS A 292 -9.58 -14.10 17.17
C LYS A 292 -8.71 -15.03 16.31
N GLU A 293 -7.89 -15.84 16.97
CA GLU A 293 -7.10 -16.88 16.29
C GLU A 293 -7.96 -17.95 15.64
#